data_AF-A0A7L9UA30-F1
#
_entry.id   AF-A0A7L9UA30-F1
#
_cell.length_a   1.000
_cell.length_b   1.000
_cell.length_c   1.000
_cell.angle_alpha   90.00
_cell.angle_beta   90.00
_cell.angle_gamma   90.00
#
_symmetry.space_group_name_H-M   'P 1'
#
loop_
_entity.id
_entity.type
_entity.pdbx_description
1 polymer ?
#
loop_
_entity_poly.entity_id
_entity_poly.type
_entity_poly.pdbx_seq_one_letter_code
_entity_poly.pdbx_strand_id
1 'polypeptide(L)'
;MNSTFRRAAAKGFTLIELLIVVIIIAILAAIAIPQFSNTSTDAQESAAIANLTTLRSAIELYRVQHNNTYPSTFVAGAAAALPCTGGTAGDGAVNTEAALIQQLTTFSDAAGRTCSVAAPGYSFGPYLRAIPVEPVTNVATVTVVTAAANNPPGAATTGWRFLNTNGTLQINTTRLSRDGATALSAK
;
A
#
# COMPACT_ATOMS: atom_id res chain seq x y z
N MET A 1 -7.16 44.12 71.84
CA MET A 1 -7.80 44.43 70.54
C MET A 1 -8.19 43.11 69.88
N ASN A 2 -9.45 42.70 69.96
CA ASN A 2 -9.93 41.47 69.32
C ASN A 2 -10.57 41.81 67.97
N SER A 3 -9.82 41.59 66.88
CA SER A 3 -10.35 41.71 65.51
C SER A 3 -11.08 40.42 65.14
N THR A 4 -12.41 40.44 65.14
CA THR A 4 -13.25 39.35 64.67
C THR A 4 -13.26 39.32 63.14
N PHE A 5 -12.58 38.33 62.53
CA PHE A 5 -12.70 38.03 61.11
C PHE A 5 -14.10 37.47 60.81
N ARG A 6 -14.91 38.20 60.05
CA ARG A 6 -16.19 37.70 59.51
C ARG A 6 -15.90 36.78 58.32
N ARG A 7 -16.10 35.46 58.46
CA ARG A 7 -16.11 34.53 57.31
C ARG A 7 -17.31 34.85 56.43
N ALA A 8 -17.06 35.22 55.17
CA ALA A 8 -18.11 35.24 54.15
C ALA A 8 -18.59 33.79 53.94
N ALA A 9 -19.90 33.57 54.05
CA ALA A 9 -20.49 32.26 53.79
C ALA A 9 -20.27 31.90 52.31
N ALA A 10 -19.43 30.91 52.06
CA ALA A 10 -19.27 30.34 50.73
C ALA A 10 -20.61 29.70 50.33
N LYS A 11 -21.21 30.20 49.25
CA LYS A 11 -22.39 29.57 48.64
C LYS A 11 -21.97 28.19 48.14
N GLY A 12 -22.54 27.13 48.72
CA GLY A 12 -22.34 25.77 48.25
C GLY A 12 -23.07 25.53 46.92
N PHE A 13 -22.51 24.68 46.07
CA PHE A 13 -23.17 24.18 44.87
C PHE A 13 -24.47 23.47 45.23
N THR A 14 -25.55 23.75 44.49
CA THR A 14 -26.79 23.00 44.64
C THR A 14 -26.68 21.64 43.94
N LEU A 15 -27.37 20.62 44.46
CA LEU A 15 -27.43 19.29 43.83
C LEU A 15 -28.02 19.37 42.41
N ILE A 16 -28.97 20.28 42.20
CA ILE A 16 -29.62 20.48 40.90
C ILE A 16 -28.67 21.09 39.87
N GLU A 17 -27.75 21.98 40.26
CA GLU A 17 -26.71 22.51 39.36
C GLU A 17 -25.78 21.40 38.87
N LEU A 18 -25.37 20.50 39.76
CA LEU A 18 -24.52 19.36 39.37
C LEU A 18 -25.29 18.39 38.46
N LEU A 19 -26.58 18.15 38.75
CA LEU A 19 -27.43 17.27 37.96
C LEU A 19 -27.58 17.74 36.50
N ILE A 20 -27.79 19.04 36.29
CA ILE A 20 -27.91 19.60 34.93
C ILE A 20 -26.59 19.46 34.17
N VAL A 21 -25.45 19.68 34.83
CA VAL A 21 -24.13 19.57 34.20
C VAL A 21 -23.85 18.15 33.72
N VAL A 22 -24.12 17.12 34.53
CA VAL A 22 -23.89 15.73 34.11
C VAL A 22 -24.83 15.30 32.98
N ILE A 23 -26.07 15.82 32.95
CA ILE A 23 -27.01 15.58 31.85
C ILE A 23 -26.48 16.20 30.55
N ILE A 24 -26.00 17.44 30.59
CA ILE A 24 -25.45 18.12 29.41
C ILE A 24 -24.21 17.36 28.90
N ILE A 25 -23.30 16.96 29.79
CA ILE A 25 -22.10 16.17 29.40
C ILE A 25 -22.51 14.83 28.79
N ALA A 26 -23.53 14.16 29.33
CA ALA A 26 -24.03 12.89 28.78
C ALA A 26 -24.59 13.04 27.35
N ILE A 27 -25.34 14.12 27.08
CA ILE A 27 -25.88 14.41 25.74
C ILE A 27 -24.74 14.75 24.76
N LEU A 28 -23.79 15.59 25.17
CA LEU A 28 -22.65 15.97 24.34
C LEU A 28 -21.77 14.75 24.00
N ALA A 29 -21.53 13.86 24.97
CA ALA A 29 -20.77 12.64 24.76
C ALA A 29 -21.45 11.68 23.77
N ALA A 30 -22.79 11.58 23.81
CA ALA A 30 -23.54 10.75 22.88
C ALA A 30 -23.46 11.22 21.41
N ILE A 31 -23.39 12.54 21.18
CA ILE A 31 -23.34 13.12 19.82
C ILE A 31 -21.91 13.20 19.27
N ALA A 32 -20.89 13.28 20.12
CA ALA A 32 -19.51 13.52 19.69
C ALA A 32 -18.80 12.28 19.09
N ILE A 33 -19.29 11.07 19.34
CA ILE A 33 -18.58 9.82 18.99
C ILE A 33 -18.64 9.40 17.50
N PRO A 34 -19.72 9.58 16.71
CA PRO A 34 -19.94 8.76 15.52
C PRO A 34 -19.18 9.16 14.24
N GLN A 35 -18.33 10.20 14.21
CA GLN A 35 -17.88 10.77 12.92
C GLN A 35 -16.51 10.34 12.37
N PHE A 36 -15.69 9.55 13.08
CA PHE A 36 -14.29 9.34 12.66
C PHE A 36 -14.01 8.08 11.82
N SER A 37 -14.97 7.16 11.65
CA SER A 37 -14.69 5.87 11.01
C SER A 37 -14.64 5.92 9.48
N ASN A 38 -15.36 6.83 8.83
CA ASN A 38 -15.53 6.81 7.36
C ASN A 38 -14.44 7.59 6.61
N THR A 39 -13.90 8.66 7.20
CA THR A 39 -12.84 9.46 6.57
C THR A 39 -11.53 8.68 6.44
N SER A 40 -11.26 7.78 7.38
CA SER A 40 -10.05 6.94 7.37
C SER A 40 -10.08 5.91 6.23
N THR A 41 -11.24 5.32 5.94
CA THR A 41 -11.40 4.36 4.84
C THR A 41 -11.28 5.05 3.48
N ASP A 42 -11.86 6.24 3.34
CA ASP A 42 -11.79 7.02 2.09
C ASP A 42 -10.35 7.45 1.79
N ALA A 43 -9.59 7.82 2.83
CA ALA A 43 -8.17 8.14 2.70
C ALA A 43 -7.33 6.93 2.28
N GLN A 44 -7.60 5.74 2.84
CA GLN A 44 -6.91 4.50 2.47
C GLN A 44 -7.20 4.10 1.01
N GLU A 45 -8.45 4.18 0.58
CA GLU A 45 -8.84 3.88 -0.81
C GLU A 45 -8.17 4.86 -1.80
N SER A 46 -8.21 6.15 -1.49
CA SER A 46 -7.57 7.19 -2.31
C SER A 46 -6.05 6.96 -2.43
N ALA A 47 -5.39 6.61 -1.31
CA ALA A 47 -3.97 6.28 -1.31
C ALA A 47 -3.68 5.00 -2.13
N ALA A 48 -4.56 4.00 -2.04
CA ALA A 48 -4.38 2.75 -2.77
C ALA A 48 -4.50 2.96 -4.28
N ILE A 49 -5.47 3.77 -4.74
CA ILE A 49 -5.63 4.14 -6.15
C ILE A 49 -4.41 4.91 -6.66
N ALA A 50 -3.88 5.84 -5.86
CA ALA A 50 -2.66 6.58 -6.21
C ALA A 50 -1.47 5.63 -6.38
N ASN A 51 -1.24 4.75 -5.42
CA ASN A 51 -0.17 3.74 -5.45
C ASN A 51 -0.32 2.80 -6.65
N LEU A 52 -1.54 2.31 -6.94
CA LEU A 52 -1.83 1.47 -8.11
C LEU A 52 -1.49 2.19 -9.42
N THR A 53 -1.80 3.48 -9.52
CA THR A 53 -1.50 4.28 -10.71
C THR A 53 0.01 4.37 -10.93
N THR A 54 0.78 4.69 -9.88
CA THR A 54 2.24 4.73 -9.94
C THR A 54 2.84 3.37 -10.33
N LEU A 55 2.36 2.29 -9.72
CA LEU A 55 2.84 0.94 -10.02
C LEU A 55 2.52 0.53 -11.47
N ARG A 56 1.34 0.85 -12.00
CA ARG A 56 1.00 0.60 -13.41
C ARG A 56 1.89 1.34 -14.37
N SER A 57 2.12 2.64 -14.14
CA SER A 57 3.01 3.41 -15.01
C SER A 57 4.41 2.80 -15.06
N ALA A 58 4.92 2.31 -13.93
CA ALA A 58 6.21 1.60 -13.88
C ALA A 58 6.18 0.26 -14.62
N ILE A 59 5.13 -0.55 -14.43
CA ILE A 59 4.97 -1.86 -15.10
C ILE A 59 4.84 -1.69 -16.62
N GLU A 60 4.05 -0.73 -17.09
CA GLU A 60 3.89 -0.49 -18.53
C GLU A 60 5.18 0.10 -19.14
N LEU A 61 5.88 0.97 -18.42
CA LEU A 61 7.18 1.46 -18.88
C LEU A 61 8.22 0.32 -18.98
N TYR A 62 8.24 -0.58 -18.00
CA TYR A 62 9.05 -1.81 -18.06
C TYR A 62 8.68 -2.62 -19.30
N ARG A 63 7.39 -2.87 -19.51
CA ARG A 63 6.88 -3.70 -20.61
C ARG A 63 7.32 -3.19 -21.98
N VAL A 64 7.24 -1.87 -22.19
CA VAL A 64 7.67 -1.23 -23.45
C VAL A 64 9.16 -1.42 -23.70
N GLN A 65 9.99 -1.39 -22.64
CA GLN A 65 11.45 -1.53 -22.75
C GLN A 65 11.91 -3.00 -22.87
N HIS A 66 11.06 -3.96 -22.50
CA HIS A 66 11.38 -5.38 -22.46
C HIS A 66 10.53 -6.20 -23.43
N ASN A 67 10.54 -5.84 -24.72
CA ASN A 67 9.90 -6.62 -25.79
C ASN A 67 8.43 -6.98 -25.50
N ASN A 68 7.66 -6.00 -25.00
CA ASN A 68 6.26 -6.14 -24.66
C ASN A 68 5.94 -7.19 -23.58
N THR A 69 6.95 -7.54 -22.77
CA THR A 69 6.89 -8.60 -21.76
C THR A 69 6.77 -8.01 -20.37
N TYR A 70 5.81 -8.53 -19.58
CA TYR A 70 5.59 -8.05 -18.23
C TYR A 70 6.69 -8.52 -17.26
N PRO A 71 6.94 -7.78 -16.17
CA PRO A 71 7.84 -8.23 -15.11
C PRO A 71 7.48 -9.63 -14.61
N SER A 72 8.47 -10.36 -14.08
CA SER A 72 8.34 -11.70 -13.51
C SER A 72 7.87 -12.79 -14.49
N THR A 73 7.79 -12.55 -15.81
CA THR A 73 7.45 -13.61 -16.79
C THR A 73 8.66 -14.21 -17.50
N PHE A 74 9.69 -13.41 -17.75
CA PHE A 74 10.80 -13.79 -18.60
C PHE A 74 12.12 -13.35 -17.98
N VAL A 75 13.00 -14.32 -17.79
CA VAL A 75 14.44 -14.12 -17.80
C VAL A 75 14.95 -15.15 -18.79
N ALA A 76 15.39 -14.70 -19.98
CA ALA A 76 16.09 -15.59 -20.90
C ALA A 76 17.19 -16.29 -20.11
N GLY A 77 17.18 -17.64 -20.17
CA GLY A 77 17.93 -18.53 -19.31
C GLY A 77 19.36 -18.11 -18.98
N ALA A 78 19.86 -18.66 -17.87
CA ALA A 78 21.14 -18.45 -17.20
C ALA A 78 22.42 -18.62 -18.05
N ALA A 79 22.37 -18.41 -19.36
CA ALA A 79 23.55 -18.22 -20.21
C ALA A 79 24.14 -16.84 -19.91
N ALA A 80 25.11 -16.82 -18.99
CA ALA A 80 25.96 -15.70 -18.61
C ALA A 80 25.21 -14.36 -18.50
N ALA A 81 24.65 -14.09 -17.31
CA ALA A 81 24.32 -12.71 -16.96
C ALA A 81 25.50 -11.82 -17.34
N LEU A 82 25.24 -10.74 -18.08
CA LEU A 82 26.21 -9.66 -18.26
C LEU A 82 26.85 -9.39 -16.89
N PRO A 83 28.18 -9.25 -16.78
CA PRO A 83 28.80 -9.09 -15.49
C PRO A 83 28.28 -7.79 -14.84
N CYS A 84 27.43 -7.94 -13.82
CA CYS A 84 27.00 -6.87 -12.93
C CYS A 84 28.19 -6.43 -12.06
N THR A 85 29.14 -5.76 -12.69
CA THR A 85 30.42 -5.43 -12.08
C THR A 85 30.21 -4.36 -11.01
N GLY A 86 30.58 -4.67 -9.76
CA GLY A 86 30.38 -3.74 -8.63
C GLY A 86 28.97 -3.76 -8.04
N GLY A 87 28.11 -4.70 -8.43
CA GLY A 87 26.78 -4.88 -7.86
C GLY A 87 26.38 -6.34 -7.70
N THR A 88 25.13 -6.52 -7.29
CA THR A 88 24.49 -7.83 -7.16
C THR A 88 23.61 -8.06 -8.37
N ALA A 89 23.88 -9.13 -9.11
CA ALA A 89 23.01 -9.58 -10.20
C ALA A 89 21.70 -10.14 -9.62
N GLY A 90 20.60 -9.97 -10.36
CA GLY A 90 19.35 -10.65 -10.05
C GLY A 90 19.51 -12.17 -10.03
N ASP A 91 18.66 -12.83 -9.24
CA ASP A 91 18.60 -14.29 -9.11
C ASP A 91 18.11 -15.00 -10.38
N GLY A 92 17.66 -14.24 -11.39
CA GLY A 92 17.11 -14.76 -12.64
C GLY A 92 15.81 -15.53 -12.45
N ALA A 93 15.15 -15.37 -11.29
CA ALA A 93 13.89 -16.03 -11.00
C ALA A 93 12.78 -15.51 -11.92
N VAL A 94 11.80 -16.37 -12.18
CA VAL A 94 10.55 -16.02 -12.87
C VAL A 94 9.39 -16.40 -11.97
N ASN A 95 8.27 -15.71 -12.13
CA ASN A 95 7.03 -15.94 -11.41
C ASN A 95 7.14 -15.75 -9.89
N THR A 96 8.17 -15.04 -9.41
CA THR A 96 8.38 -14.73 -8.00
C THR A 96 8.20 -13.24 -7.71
N GLU A 97 7.89 -12.94 -6.46
CA GLU A 97 7.89 -11.58 -5.92
C GLU A 97 9.26 -10.93 -6.04
N ALA A 98 10.33 -11.67 -5.73
CA ALA A 98 11.70 -11.18 -5.82
C ALA A 98 12.03 -10.71 -7.24
N ALA A 99 11.68 -11.49 -8.27
CA ALA A 99 11.90 -11.10 -9.66
C ALA A 99 11.17 -9.80 -10.01
N LEU A 100 9.90 -9.67 -9.60
CA LEU A 100 9.12 -8.45 -9.80
C LEU A 100 9.77 -7.23 -9.13
N ILE A 101 10.14 -7.36 -7.85
CA ILE A 101 10.75 -6.27 -7.08
C ILE A 101 12.07 -5.86 -7.74
N GLN A 102 12.95 -6.82 -8.03
CA GLN A 102 14.25 -6.53 -8.64
C GLN A 102 14.08 -5.82 -9.98
N GLN A 103 13.20 -6.31 -10.86
CA GLN A 103 12.97 -5.75 -12.18
C GLN A 103 12.37 -4.33 -12.15
N LEU A 104 11.60 -3.99 -11.12
CA LEU A 104 11.03 -2.65 -10.98
C LEU A 104 11.92 -1.67 -10.21
N THR A 105 12.78 -2.15 -9.31
CA THR A 105 13.55 -1.30 -8.39
C THR A 105 15.04 -1.22 -8.67
N THR A 106 15.55 -2.03 -9.60
CA THR A 106 16.97 -2.03 -9.98
C THR A 106 17.13 -1.84 -11.49
N PHE A 107 18.38 -1.79 -11.97
CA PHE A 107 18.67 -1.63 -13.39
C PHE A 107 18.48 -2.95 -14.13
N SER A 108 17.96 -2.92 -15.36
CA SER A 108 17.75 -4.13 -16.15
C SER A 108 18.29 -4.04 -17.59
N ASP A 109 18.55 -5.21 -18.18
CA ASP A 109 18.87 -5.38 -19.60
C ASP A 109 17.62 -5.62 -20.44
N ALA A 110 17.73 -5.66 -21.78
CA ALA A 110 16.59 -5.90 -22.68
C ALA A 110 15.88 -7.26 -22.47
N ALA A 111 16.52 -8.19 -21.74
CA ALA A 111 15.98 -9.52 -21.43
C ALA A 111 15.40 -9.61 -20.00
N GLY A 112 15.40 -8.51 -19.24
CA GLY A 112 14.84 -8.43 -17.88
C GLY A 112 15.79 -8.93 -16.79
N ARG A 113 17.07 -9.13 -17.08
CA ARG A 113 18.08 -9.42 -16.04
C ARG A 113 18.38 -8.16 -15.28
N THR A 114 18.62 -8.26 -13.99
CA THR A 114 18.82 -7.09 -13.14
C THR A 114 20.22 -6.97 -12.56
N CYS A 115 20.60 -5.74 -12.23
CA CYS A 115 21.82 -5.39 -11.53
C CYS A 115 21.51 -4.28 -10.53
N SER A 116 22.02 -4.41 -9.30
CA SER A 116 21.80 -3.42 -8.24
C SER A 116 22.49 -2.07 -8.50
N VAL A 117 23.35 -1.99 -9.51
CA VAL A 117 24.07 -0.78 -9.92
C VAL A 117 23.94 -0.58 -11.42
N ALA A 118 24.15 0.65 -11.89
CA ALA A 118 24.28 0.91 -13.31
C ALA A 118 25.55 0.22 -13.84
N ALA A 119 25.38 -0.75 -14.73
CA ALA A 119 26.48 -1.52 -15.29
C ALA A 119 26.32 -1.60 -16.83
N PRO A 120 27.41 -1.79 -17.60
CA PRO A 120 27.33 -1.95 -19.04
C PRO A 120 26.36 -3.08 -19.43
N GLY A 121 25.36 -2.75 -20.27
CA GLY A 121 24.31 -3.68 -20.69
C GLY A 121 23.02 -3.62 -19.86
N TYR A 122 23.03 -2.98 -18.69
CA TYR A 122 21.87 -2.73 -17.84
C TYR A 122 21.40 -1.27 -18.00
N SER A 123 20.79 -0.98 -19.16
CA SER A 123 20.45 0.39 -19.58
C SER A 123 19.05 0.85 -19.16
N PHE A 124 18.23 -0.02 -18.59
CA PHE A 124 16.84 0.26 -18.24
C PHE A 124 16.65 0.34 -16.74
N GLY A 125 15.58 1.02 -16.30
CA GLY A 125 15.27 1.19 -14.88
C GLY A 125 16.29 2.04 -14.11
N PRO A 126 16.19 2.09 -12.77
CA PRO A 126 15.08 1.59 -11.97
C PRO A 126 13.80 2.40 -12.23
N TYR A 127 12.65 1.74 -12.20
CA TYR A 127 11.34 2.34 -12.47
C TYR A 127 10.69 2.90 -11.21
N LEU A 128 11.01 2.30 -10.07
CA LEU A 128 10.51 2.64 -8.75
C LEU A 128 11.67 2.70 -7.76
N ARG A 129 11.54 3.53 -6.73
CA ARG A 129 12.47 3.53 -5.59
C ARG A 129 12.20 2.37 -4.64
N ALA A 130 10.93 2.05 -4.44
CA ALA A 130 10.44 0.93 -3.65
C ALA A 130 8.99 0.67 -4.05
N ILE A 131 8.50 -0.55 -3.80
CA ILE A 131 7.08 -0.84 -3.90
C ILE A 131 6.39 -0.15 -2.70
N PRO A 132 5.37 0.69 -2.92
CA PRO A 132 4.67 1.36 -1.83
C PRO A 132 3.91 0.33 -0.99
N VAL A 133 3.80 0.61 0.30
CA VAL A 133 3.03 -0.21 1.23
C VAL A 133 1.54 -0.11 0.88
N GLU A 134 0.83 -1.22 0.95
CA GLU A 134 -0.61 -1.26 0.72
C GLU A 134 -1.36 -0.56 1.89
N PRO A 135 -2.17 0.48 1.65
CA PRO A 135 -2.74 1.31 2.73
C PRO A 135 -3.78 0.63 3.63
N VAL A 136 -4.41 -0.48 3.21
CA VAL A 136 -5.50 -1.14 3.94
C VAL A 136 -4.98 -2.19 4.93
N THR A 137 -3.99 -2.98 4.53
CA THR A 137 -3.37 -4.07 5.30
C THR A 137 -2.02 -3.67 5.87
N ASN A 138 -1.44 -2.56 5.43
CA ASN A 138 -0.11 -2.08 5.79
C ASN A 138 1.00 -3.09 5.48
N VAL A 139 0.83 -3.88 4.41
CA VAL A 139 1.78 -4.90 3.94
C VAL A 139 2.35 -4.49 2.59
N ALA A 140 3.68 -4.59 2.42
CA ALA A 140 4.37 -4.24 1.17
C ALA A 140 4.52 -5.42 0.19
N THR A 141 4.16 -6.63 0.61
CA THR A 141 4.42 -7.86 -0.15
C THR A 141 3.54 -7.94 -1.39
N VAL A 142 4.09 -8.48 -2.47
CA VAL A 142 3.38 -8.71 -3.74
C VAL A 142 3.28 -10.20 -4.06
N THR A 143 2.07 -10.68 -4.27
CA THR A 143 1.83 -12.03 -4.80
C THR A 143 1.82 -12.01 -6.31
N VAL A 144 2.76 -12.72 -6.95
CA VAL A 144 2.80 -12.91 -8.40
C VAL A 144 1.97 -14.14 -8.78
N VAL A 145 1.08 -13.99 -9.76
CA VAL A 145 0.18 -15.05 -10.22
C VAL A 145 0.35 -15.26 -11.72
N THR A 146 0.55 -16.52 -12.12
CA THR A 146 0.92 -16.94 -13.48
C THR A 146 -0.24 -17.43 -14.33
N ALA A 147 -1.44 -17.55 -13.75
CA ALA A 147 -2.67 -17.83 -14.46
C ALA A 147 -3.64 -16.67 -14.28
N ALA A 148 -4.62 -16.55 -15.18
CA ALA A 148 -5.84 -15.80 -14.93
C ALA A 148 -6.64 -16.53 -13.84
N ALA A 149 -6.13 -16.53 -12.61
CA ALA A 149 -6.94 -16.92 -11.47
C ALA A 149 -7.97 -15.81 -11.29
N ASN A 150 -9.12 -15.96 -11.96
CA ASN A 150 -10.37 -15.28 -11.65
C ASN A 150 -10.86 -15.57 -10.22
N ASN A 151 -10.05 -16.25 -9.39
CA ASN A 151 -10.34 -16.39 -7.99
C ASN A 151 -10.39 -14.99 -7.36
N PRO A 152 -11.50 -14.67 -6.67
CA PRO A 152 -11.57 -13.45 -5.86
C PRO A 152 -10.34 -13.43 -4.94
N PRO A 153 -9.78 -12.24 -4.65
CA PRO A 153 -8.64 -12.11 -3.74
C PRO A 153 -8.90 -12.96 -2.48
N GLY A 154 -8.09 -14.01 -2.32
CA GLY A 154 -8.18 -14.91 -1.18
C GLY A 154 -7.71 -14.17 0.07
N ALA A 155 -8.30 -14.52 1.23
CA ALA A 155 -8.09 -13.90 2.53
C ALA A 155 -6.68 -13.31 2.75
N ALA A 156 -6.66 -12.01 3.08
CA ALA A 156 -5.51 -11.12 3.16
C ALA A 156 -4.32 -11.67 3.96
N THR A 157 -3.32 -12.21 3.27
CA THR A 157 -1.98 -12.47 3.84
C THR A 157 -0.87 -11.67 3.15
N THR A 158 -1.16 -11.01 2.03
CA THR A 158 -0.22 -10.19 1.25
C THR A 158 -0.90 -8.89 0.80
N GLY A 159 -0.13 -7.83 0.52
CA GLY A 159 -0.66 -6.51 0.17
C GLY A 159 -1.14 -6.41 -1.28
N TRP A 160 -0.22 -6.55 -2.24
CA TRP A 160 -0.51 -6.43 -3.67
C TRP A 160 -0.64 -7.79 -4.35
N ARG A 161 -1.43 -7.87 -5.42
CA ARG A 161 -1.52 -9.02 -6.30
C ARG A 161 -1.25 -8.59 -7.74
N PHE A 162 -0.27 -9.23 -8.37
CA PHE A 162 0.16 -8.93 -9.72
C PHE A 162 0.00 -10.18 -10.61
N LEU A 163 -0.74 -10.04 -11.72
CA LEU A 163 -0.83 -11.09 -12.74
C LEU A 163 0.19 -10.78 -13.83
N ASN A 164 1.22 -11.60 -13.91
CA ASN A 164 2.32 -11.37 -14.85
C ASN A 164 1.93 -11.71 -16.30
N THR A 165 0.85 -12.44 -16.53
CA THR A 165 0.37 -12.80 -17.88
C THR A 165 -0.29 -11.65 -18.63
N ASN A 166 -0.93 -10.72 -17.92
CA ASN A 166 -1.71 -9.63 -18.50
C ASN A 166 -1.43 -8.26 -17.87
N GLY A 167 -0.51 -8.18 -16.91
CA GLY A 167 -0.11 -6.94 -16.24
C GLY A 167 -1.07 -6.43 -15.17
N THR A 168 -2.17 -7.14 -14.88
CA THR A 168 -3.18 -6.57 -13.98
C THR A 168 -2.67 -6.56 -12.55
N LEU A 169 -2.72 -5.38 -11.94
CA LEU A 169 -2.35 -5.14 -10.56
C LEU A 169 -3.59 -4.76 -9.73
N GLN A 170 -3.76 -5.45 -8.61
CA GLN A 170 -4.92 -5.36 -7.74
C GLN A 170 -4.49 -5.43 -6.27
N ILE A 171 -5.34 -4.94 -5.38
CA ILE A 171 -5.17 -5.17 -3.93
C ILE A 171 -5.56 -6.61 -3.61
N ASN A 172 -4.76 -7.31 -2.81
CA ASN A 172 -5.06 -8.67 -2.39
C ASN A 172 -5.93 -8.72 -1.12
N THR A 173 -7.09 -8.08 -1.18
CA THR A 173 -8.04 -8.03 -0.06
C THR A 173 -9.43 -8.41 -0.50
N THR A 174 -10.19 -9.03 0.41
CA THR A 174 -11.62 -9.30 0.22
C THR A 174 -12.49 -8.05 0.41
N ARG A 175 -11.92 -6.93 0.88
CA ARG A 175 -12.64 -5.65 0.97
C ARG A 175 -12.96 -5.16 -0.44
N LEU A 176 -14.25 -5.12 -0.73
CA LEU A 176 -14.81 -4.61 -1.97
C LEU A 176 -14.63 -3.08 -2.01
N SER A 177 -14.52 -2.50 -3.21
CA SER A 177 -14.61 -1.05 -3.39
C SER A 177 -15.92 -0.49 -2.81
N ARG A 178 -16.02 0.83 -2.66
CA ARG A 178 -17.24 1.54 -2.22
C ARG A 178 -18.55 1.06 -2.90
N ASP A 179 -18.46 0.54 -4.12
CA ASP A 179 -19.59 0.09 -4.93
C ASP A 179 -19.99 -1.38 -4.65
N GLY A 180 -19.28 -2.09 -3.77
CA GLY A 180 -19.58 -3.47 -3.38
C GLY A 180 -19.46 -4.50 -4.51
N ALA A 181 -18.89 -4.12 -5.66
CA ALA A 181 -18.98 -4.93 -6.88
C ALA A 181 -17.66 -5.59 -7.28
N THR A 182 -16.50 -5.03 -6.93
CA THR A 182 -15.19 -5.56 -7.39
C THR A 182 -14.05 -5.23 -6.43
N ALA A 183 -12.99 -6.04 -6.46
CA ALA A 183 -11.72 -5.72 -5.81
C ALA A 183 -11.08 -4.50 -6.50
N LEU A 184 -10.45 -3.61 -5.73
CA LEU A 184 -9.74 -2.44 -6.27
C LEU A 184 -8.65 -2.90 -7.23
N SER A 185 -8.95 -2.72 -8.50
CA SER A 185 -8.20 -3.19 -9.64
C SER A 185 -8.16 -2.05 -10.64
N ALA A 186 -7.10 -2.00 -11.41
CA ALA A 186 -7.17 -1.34 -12.69
C ALA A 186 -6.29 -2.06 -13.70
N LYS A 187 -6.70 -1.83 -14.92
CA LYS A 187 -6.39 -2.60 -16.10
C LYS A 187 -5.43 -1.84 -16.98
#